data_AF-A0A8R7P2X6-F1
#
_entry.id   AF-A0A8R7P2X6-F1
#
_cell.length_a   1.000
_cell.length_b   1.000
_cell.length_c   1.000
_cell.angle_alpha   90.00
_cell.angle_beta   90.00
_cell.angle_gamma   90.00
#
_symmetry.space_group_name_H-M   'P 1'
#
loop_
_entity.id
_entity.type
_entity.pdbx_description
1 polymer ?
#
loop_
_entity_poly.entity_id
_entity_poly.type
_entity_poly.pdbx_seq_one_letter_code
_entity_poly.pdbx_strand_id
1 'polypeptide(L)'
;MYRAVGSHLRSLKNHGASRFASTSVVKQSSGGLFSWLLGGGSSQLPPLDVPLPGITIPPPLPDFVEQSKTKITTLPNGIKIASETSPGAAASVGLYIDCGSIYETPGSSGASHLLERMAFRSTANRSHLRLVREVEAIGGNVSASASREQMSYTYDALKSYAPEMVEVLVDSVRNPAFLEWEVKEQLQKIKSEISEVSSNPQGLLLEALHSAGYSGALAKPLMATESAIRRLDISTLEEFIHENYTAPRMVLAASGLEHDELVSIAEPLLSDLPGVKRHEEPKSVYVGGDYRCQADSPNTHIALAFEVPGGWRQEKTAMIVTVLQMLMGGGGSFSVGGPGKGMHSRLYLRVLNKYDQIESFSAFNSIYNDSGLFGIHAATVSLS
;
A
#
# COMPACT_ATOMS: atom_id res chain seq x y z
N MET A 1 6.52 39.76 -10.17
CA MET A 1 5.31 40.37 -10.78
C MET A 1 4.31 39.26 -11.06
N TYR A 2 3.21 39.18 -10.33
CA TYR A 2 1.86 38.89 -10.85
C TYR A 2 0.87 39.25 -9.74
N ARG A 3 -0.08 40.12 -10.11
CA ARG A 3 -1.04 40.81 -9.24
C ARG A 3 -2.25 39.92 -8.93
N ALA A 4 -2.75 40.04 -7.71
CA ALA A 4 -4.10 39.66 -7.34
C ALA A 4 -5.14 40.53 -8.06
N VAL A 5 -6.23 39.93 -8.49
CA VAL A 5 -7.49 40.61 -8.85
C VAL A 5 -8.63 39.81 -8.24
N GLY A 6 -9.31 40.41 -7.27
CA GLY A 6 -10.62 39.97 -6.80
C GLY A 6 -11.72 40.57 -7.68
N SER A 7 -12.85 39.85 -7.78
CA SER A 7 -14.10 40.39 -8.30
C SER A 7 -15.27 39.95 -7.42
N HIS A 8 -16.20 40.89 -7.21
CA HIS A 8 -17.32 40.81 -6.29
C HIS A 8 -18.58 40.18 -6.92
N LEU A 9 -19.25 39.34 -6.12
CA LEU A 9 -20.71 39.20 -5.88
C LEU A 9 -21.71 39.00 -7.04
N ARG A 10 -22.51 37.91 -6.96
CA ARG A 10 -23.94 37.98 -6.55
C ARG A 10 -24.57 36.58 -6.30
N SER A 11 -25.47 36.58 -5.33
CA SER A 11 -26.30 35.51 -4.76
C SER A 11 -27.36 34.95 -5.74
N LEU A 12 -27.69 33.65 -5.61
CA LEU A 12 -29.08 33.13 -5.56
C LEU A 12 -29.16 31.64 -5.12
N LYS A 13 -29.76 31.46 -3.93
CA LYS A 13 -30.55 30.36 -3.31
C LYS A 13 -30.60 28.90 -3.86
N ASN A 14 -30.32 27.98 -2.92
CA ASN A 14 -30.99 26.73 -2.50
C ASN A 14 -31.39 25.62 -3.51
N HIS A 15 -30.88 24.40 -3.26
CA HIS A 15 -31.54 23.16 -2.74
C HIS A 15 -30.41 22.10 -2.68
N GLY A 16 -30.06 21.33 -1.65
CA GLY A 16 -30.66 20.98 -0.36
C GLY A 16 -30.48 19.48 -0.14
N ALA A 17 -29.37 19.04 0.48
CA ALA A 17 -29.23 17.72 1.12
C ALA A 17 -27.94 17.66 1.98
N SER A 18 -27.95 18.30 3.14
CA SER A 18 -26.93 18.11 4.18
C SER A 18 -27.38 17.01 5.14
N ARG A 19 -26.66 15.88 5.17
CA ARG A 19 -26.77 14.87 6.24
C ARG A 19 -25.76 15.25 7.33
N PHE A 20 -26.28 15.54 8.52
CA PHE A 20 -25.48 15.85 9.71
C PHE A 20 -25.08 14.56 10.42
N ALA A 21 -23.77 14.35 10.59
CA ALA A 21 -23.28 13.54 11.70
C ALA A 21 -23.65 14.27 13.00
N SER A 22 -24.58 13.68 13.76
CA SER A 22 -25.05 14.28 15.01
C SER A 22 -24.09 13.93 16.14
N THR A 23 -23.12 14.80 16.41
CA THR A 23 -22.68 15.06 17.79
C THR A 23 -23.39 16.32 18.22
N SER A 24 -24.51 16.17 18.94
CA SER A 24 -25.20 17.29 19.56
C SER A 24 -24.36 17.83 20.72
N VAL A 25 -23.37 18.66 20.40
CA VAL A 25 -22.65 19.48 21.39
C VAL A 25 -22.68 20.91 20.89
N VAL A 26 -23.14 21.79 21.78
CA VAL A 26 -23.43 23.23 21.62
C VAL A 26 -24.80 23.53 20.98
N LYS A 27 -25.81 23.73 21.83
CA LYS A 27 -26.90 24.67 21.52
C LYS A 27 -26.25 26.02 21.24
N GLN A 28 -26.19 26.46 19.98
CA GLN A 28 -25.99 27.88 19.70
C GLN A 28 -27.17 28.63 20.32
N SER A 29 -26.90 29.48 21.31
CA SER A 29 -27.91 30.39 21.80
C SER A 29 -28.28 31.34 20.65
N SER A 30 -29.56 31.34 20.28
CA SER A 30 -30.10 32.36 19.38
C SER A 30 -30.07 33.69 20.14
N GLY A 31 -28.98 34.44 19.98
CA GLY A 31 -28.84 35.78 20.56
C GLY A 31 -29.92 36.69 20.01
N GLY A 32 -30.93 36.99 20.82
CA GLY A 32 -31.93 38.01 20.50
C GLY A 32 -31.31 39.39 20.27
N LEU A 33 -32.08 40.28 19.65
CA LEU A 33 -31.75 41.65 19.22
C LEU A 33 -31.11 42.58 20.28
N PHE A 34 -30.96 42.13 21.53
CA PHE A 34 -30.36 42.87 22.64
C PHE A 34 -29.04 42.29 23.18
N SER A 35 -28.50 41.19 22.62
CA SER A 35 -27.29 40.52 23.16
C SER A 35 -26.00 41.35 23.09
N TRP A 36 -25.92 42.31 22.17
CA TRP A 36 -24.85 43.33 22.13
C TRP A 36 -24.86 44.19 23.40
N LEU A 37 -26.03 44.67 23.85
CA LEU A 37 -26.17 45.75 24.83
C LEU A 37 -25.82 45.33 26.27
N LEU A 38 -25.74 44.03 26.58
CA LEU A 38 -25.47 43.51 27.92
C LEU A 38 -24.15 42.73 28.05
N GLY A 39 -23.22 42.90 27.09
CA GLY A 39 -21.96 42.17 27.12
C GLY A 39 -22.19 40.69 26.81
N GLY A 40 -22.45 40.39 25.53
CA GLY A 40 -22.52 39.02 25.05
C GLY A 40 -21.27 38.24 25.47
N GLY A 41 -21.46 37.23 26.33
CA GLY A 41 -20.40 36.35 26.76
C GLY A 41 -19.72 35.75 25.53
N SER A 42 -18.46 36.13 25.32
CA SER A 42 -17.57 35.38 24.46
C SER A 42 -17.65 33.92 24.90
N SER A 43 -17.87 33.00 23.96
CA SER A 43 -17.69 31.57 24.20
C SER A 43 -16.18 31.32 24.38
N GLN A 44 -15.63 31.79 25.50
CA GLN A 44 -14.24 31.58 25.85
C GLN A 44 -14.11 30.10 26.15
N LEU A 45 -13.45 29.39 25.23
CA LEU A 45 -12.95 28.06 25.52
C LEU A 45 -11.92 28.20 26.66
N PRO A 46 -11.91 27.26 27.62
CA PRO A 46 -10.89 27.26 28.65
C PRO A 46 -9.50 27.14 28.00
N PRO A 47 -8.46 27.66 28.66
CA PRO A 47 -7.06 27.37 28.32
C PRO A 47 -6.79 25.86 28.18
N LEU A 48 -5.81 25.47 27.36
CA LEU A 48 -5.54 24.05 27.02
C LEU A 48 -5.07 23.19 28.21
N ASP A 49 -4.64 23.82 29.31
CA ASP A 49 -4.28 23.18 30.58
C ASP A 49 -5.49 22.91 31.49
N VAL A 50 -6.69 23.39 31.12
CA VAL A 50 -7.94 23.18 31.86
C VAL A 50 -8.85 22.24 31.05
N PRO A 51 -9.33 21.13 31.64
CA PRO A 51 -10.25 20.21 30.95
C PRO A 51 -11.51 20.91 30.44
N LEU A 52 -11.93 20.59 29.23
CA LEU A 52 -13.14 21.18 28.65
C LEU A 52 -14.38 20.70 29.44
N PRO A 53 -15.20 21.62 29.97
CA PRO A 53 -16.37 21.25 30.77
C PRO A 53 -17.43 20.57 29.90
N GLY A 54 -18.13 19.59 30.48
CA GLY A 54 -19.26 18.92 29.82
C GLY A 54 -18.88 17.79 28.84
N ILE A 55 -17.59 17.42 28.74
CA ILE A 55 -17.19 16.20 28.00
C ILE A 55 -17.41 14.96 28.87
N THR A 56 -18.07 13.95 28.30
CA THR A 56 -18.12 12.61 28.88
C THR A 56 -16.93 11.80 28.36
N ILE A 57 -16.03 11.41 29.27
CA ILE A 57 -14.86 10.60 28.93
C ILE A 57 -15.24 9.12 29.14
N PRO A 58 -15.08 8.23 28.14
CA PRO A 58 -15.35 6.82 28.31
C PRO A 58 -14.39 6.21 29.36
N PRO A 59 -14.81 5.17 30.09
CA PRO A 59 -13.91 4.49 31.01
C PRO A 59 -12.70 3.93 30.25
N PRO A 60 -11.49 3.97 30.85
CA PRO A 60 -10.31 3.42 30.21
C PRO A 60 -10.41 1.90 30.09
N LEU A 61 -9.64 1.34 29.15
CA LEU A 61 -9.42 -0.10 29.08
C LEU A 61 -8.61 -0.57 30.30
N PRO A 62 -8.73 -1.85 30.71
CA PRO A 62 -7.88 -2.41 31.75
C PRO A 62 -6.41 -2.38 31.33
N ASP A 63 -5.50 -2.33 32.31
CA ASP A 63 -4.05 -2.30 32.08
C ASP A 63 -3.54 -3.47 31.22
N PHE A 64 -4.23 -4.61 31.32
CA PHE A 64 -3.99 -5.78 30.48
C PHE A 64 -5.25 -6.13 29.69
N VAL A 65 -5.15 -5.98 28.37
CA VAL A 65 -6.16 -6.46 27.41
C VAL A 65 -5.60 -7.72 26.76
N GLU A 66 -6.36 -8.81 26.82
CA GLU A 66 -5.97 -10.06 26.17
C GLU A 66 -5.82 -9.85 24.66
N GLN A 67 -4.78 -10.44 24.08
CA GLN A 67 -4.57 -10.38 22.64
C GLN A 67 -5.68 -11.17 21.93
N SER A 68 -6.35 -10.50 20.99
CA SER A 68 -7.39 -11.15 20.18
C SER A 68 -6.77 -12.25 19.31
N LYS A 69 -7.45 -13.39 19.21
CA LYS A 69 -7.07 -14.44 18.27
C LYS A 69 -7.59 -14.10 16.88
N THR A 70 -6.78 -14.30 15.86
CA THR A 70 -7.23 -14.16 14.47
C THR A 70 -8.33 -15.18 14.17
N LYS A 71 -9.52 -14.68 13.84
CA LYS A 71 -10.66 -15.49 13.38
C LYS A 71 -10.66 -15.50 11.85
N ILE A 72 -10.97 -16.65 11.24
CA ILE A 72 -11.00 -16.82 9.79
C ILE A 72 -12.29 -17.53 9.40
N THR A 73 -13.05 -16.94 8.49
CA THR A 73 -14.22 -17.53 7.83
C THR A 73 -13.91 -17.70 6.35
N THR A 74 -14.23 -18.86 5.78
CA THR A 74 -14.14 -19.10 4.33
C THR A 74 -15.55 -19.13 3.76
N LEU A 75 -15.85 -18.21 2.84
CA LEU A 75 -17.14 -18.16 2.15
C LEU A 75 -17.28 -19.37 1.20
N PRO A 76 -18.52 -19.76 0.84
CA PRO A 76 -18.75 -20.90 -0.06
C PRO A 76 -18.07 -20.80 -1.43
N ASN A 77 -17.82 -19.58 -1.92
CA ASN A 77 -17.12 -19.33 -3.19
C ASN A 77 -15.58 -19.37 -3.07
N GLY A 78 -15.03 -19.54 -1.86
CA GLY A 78 -13.60 -19.72 -1.61
C GLY A 78 -12.86 -18.48 -1.07
N ILE A 79 -13.53 -17.32 -0.97
CA ILE A 79 -12.93 -16.11 -0.38
C ILE A 79 -12.70 -16.34 1.12
N LYS A 80 -11.55 -15.88 1.62
CA LYS A 80 -11.26 -15.90 3.05
C LYS A 80 -11.46 -14.51 3.65
N ILE A 81 -12.17 -14.45 4.76
CA ILE A 81 -12.33 -13.25 5.58
C ILE A 81 -11.62 -13.52 6.90
N ALA A 82 -10.60 -12.73 7.23
CA ALA A 82 -9.84 -12.83 8.46
C ALA A 82 -9.94 -11.54 9.26
N SER A 83 -10.06 -11.62 10.58
CA SER A 83 -9.95 -10.43 11.42
C SER A 83 -9.40 -10.69 12.81
N GLU A 84 -8.88 -9.62 13.39
CA GLU A 84 -8.50 -9.53 14.80
C GLU A 84 -8.97 -8.20 15.38
N THR A 85 -9.29 -8.21 16.67
CA THR A 85 -9.66 -7.00 17.40
C THR A 85 -8.42 -6.35 18.00
N SER A 86 -8.35 -5.02 17.95
CA SER A 86 -7.27 -4.24 18.57
C SER A 86 -7.83 -3.29 19.65
N PRO A 87 -7.05 -2.87 20.65
CA PRO A 87 -7.49 -1.86 21.63
C PRO A 87 -7.65 -0.43 21.06
N GLY A 88 -6.97 -0.11 19.96
CA GLY A 88 -6.96 1.24 19.39
C GLY A 88 -8.30 1.67 18.81
N ALA A 89 -8.46 2.95 18.46
CA ALA A 89 -9.67 3.46 17.80
C ALA A 89 -9.64 3.31 16.26
N ALA A 90 -8.47 3.02 15.69
CA ALA A 90 -8.27 2.84 14.26
C ALA A 90 -8.45 1.38 13.84
N ALA A 91 -8.92 1.19 12.61
CA ALA A 91 -8.96 -0.07 11.90
C ALA A 91 -8.19 0.04 10.59
N SER A 92 -7.64 -1.10 10.17
CA SER A 92 -7.08 -1.30 8.85
C SER A 92 -7.80 -2.47 8.20
N VAL A 93 -8.30 -2.29 6.99
CA VAL A 93 -8.93 -3.34 6.18
C VAL A 93 -8.14 -3.46 4.88
N GLY A 94 -7.76 -4.67 4.51
CA GLY A 94 -7.02 -4.95 3.29
C GLY A 94 -7.63 -6.10 2.50
N LEU A 95 -7.69 -5.95 1.18
CA LEU A 95 -8.02 -7.00 0.25
C LEU A 95 -6.75 -7.41 -0.49
N TYR A 96 -6.33 -8.65 -0.24
CA TYR A 96 -5.12 -9.25 -0.78
C TYR A 96 -5.49 -10.26 -1.85
N ILE A 97 -4.81 -10.18 -2.98
CA ILE A 97 -5.05 -11.02 -4.15
C ILE A 97 -3.74 -11.71 -4.47
N ASP A 98 -3.77 -13.04 -4.52
CA ASP A 98 -2.67 -13.85 -5.02
C ASP A 98 -2.56 -13.66 -6.54
N CYS A 99 -1.96 -12.55 -6.96
CA CYS A 99 -1.82 -12.07 -8.34
C CYS A 99 -0.62 -11.11 -8.38
N GLY A 100 0.02 -10.94 -9.52
CA GLY A 100 1.19 -10.06 -9.65
C GLY A 100 1.95 -10.33 -10.94
N SER A 101 3.16 -9.80 -11.04
CA SER A 101 3.93 -9.89 -12.30
C SER A 101 4.27 -11.32 -12.72
N ILE A 102 4.27 -12.30 -11.81
CA ILE A 102 4.47 -13.72 -12.20
C ILE A 102 3.36 -14.23 -13.12
N TYR A 103 2.14 -13.70 -12.97
CA TYR A 103 0.95 -14.09 -13.73
C TYR A 103 0.79 -13.30 -15.04
N GLU A 104 1.63 -12.29 -15.29
CA GLU A 104 1.58 -11.53 -16.53
C GLU A 104 2.00 -12.37 -17.73
N THR A 105 1.39 -12.13 -18.88
CA THR A 105 1.80 -12.71 -20.16
C THR A 105 2.61 -11.67 -20.95
N PRO A 106 3.24 -12.04 -22.08
CA PRO A 106 3.86 -11.04 -22.95
C PRO A 106 2.90 -9.94 -23.42
N GLY A 107 1.59 -10.25 -23.51
CA GLY A 107 0.52 -9.31 -23.83
C GLY A 107 0.17 -8.38 -22.68
N SER A 108 0.12 -8.91 -21.45
CA SER A 108 -0.24 -8.15 -20.22
C SER A 108 0.96 -7.67 -19.40
N SER A 109 2.16 -7.65 -19.98
CA SER A 109 3.36 -7.20 -19.27
C SER A 109 3.18 -5.76 -18.78
N GLY A 110 3.39 -5.54 -17.48
CA GLY A 110 3.17 -4.25 -16.81
C GLY A 110 1.72 -4.00 -16.36
N ALA A 111 0.80 -4.94 -16.54
CA ALA A 111 -0.58 -4.82 -16.07
C ALA A 111 -0.66 -4.67 -14.55
N SER A 112 0.17 -5.38 -13.78
CA SER A 112 0.19 -5.29 -12.32
C SER A 112 0.56 -3.88 -11.86
N HIS A 113 1.61 -3.29 -12.46
CA HIS A 113 2.03 -1.92 -12.16
C HIS A 113 0.95 -0.89 -12.53
N LEU A 114 0.29 -1.06 -13.69
CA LEU A 114 -0.78 -0.16 -14.08
C LEU A 114 -2.03 -0.32 -13.20
N LEU A 115 -2.38 -1.53 -12.78
CA LEU A 115 -3.49 -1.79 -11.86
C LEU A 115 -3.26 -1.18 -10.47
N GLU A 116 -2.03 -1.16 -9.98
CA GLU A 116 -1.67 -0.42 -8.77
C GLU A 116 -1.95 1.08 -8.94
N ARG A 117 -1.54 1.69 -10.06
CA ARG A 117 -1.79 3.12 -10.35
C ARG A 117 -3.26 3.45 -10.60
N MET A 118 -4.03 2.47 -11.07
CA MET A 118 -5.46 2.56 -11.31
C MET A 118 -6.30 2.22 -10.06
N ALA A 119 -5.68 1.82 -8.95
CA ALA A 119 -6.39 1.58 -7.70
C ALA A 119 -7.13 2.84 -7.23
N PHE A 120 -8.34 2.66 -6.69
CA PHE A 120 -9.17 3.74 -6.14
C PHE A 120 -9.45 4.88 -7.13
N ARG A 121 -9.48 4.57 -8.44
CA ARG A 121 -9.96 5.45 -9.52
C ARG A 121 -11.46 5.29 -9.72
N SER A 122 -11.98 5.67 -10.88
CA SER A 122 -13.40 5.51 -11.17
C SER A 122 -13.80 4.03 -11.15
N THR A 123 -14.94 3.74 -10.52
CA THR A 123 -15.59 2.42 -10.51
C THR A 123 -16.88 2.50 -11.32
N ALA A 124 -17.53 1.36 -11.56
CA ALA A 124 -18.85 1.34 -12.19
C ALA A 124 -19.90 2.12 -11.37
N ASN A 125 -19.68 2.27 -10.05
CA ASN A 125 -20.63 2.85 -9.11
C ASN A 125 -20.24 4.25 -8.61
N ARG A 126 -18.96 4.63 -8.74
CA ARG A 126 -18.39 5.87 -8.19
C ARG A 126 -17.48 6.53 -9.21
N SER A 127 -17.66 7.83 -9.44
CA SER A 127 -16.61 8.61 -10.09
C SER A 127 -15.40 8.73 -9.17
N HIS A 128 -14.20 8.86 -9.75
CA HIS A 128 -12.98 9.07 -8.97
C HIS A 128 -13.10 10.26 -7.99
N LEU A 129 -13.74 11.37 -8.38
CA LEU A 129 -13.99 12.50 -7.47
C LEU A 129 -14.87 12.11 -6.29
N ARG A 130 -15.94 11.33 -6.51
CA ARG A 130 -16.81 10.86 -5.44
C ARG A 130 -16.04 9.97 -4.48
N LEU A 131 -15.26 9.02 -5.00
CA LEU A 131 -14.45 8.12 -4.19
C LEU A 131 -13.48 8.89 -3.30
N VAL A 132 -12.71 9.84 -3.87
CA VAL A 132 -11.79 10.69 -3.08
C VAL A 132 -12.53 11.46 -1.99
N ARG A 133 -13.73 12.01 -2.28
CA ARG A 133 -14.52 12.73 -1.26
C ARG A 133 -15.07 11.83 -0.17
N GLU A 134 -15.48 10.60 -0.50
CA GLU A 134 -15.90 9.61 0.50
C GLU A 134 -14.73 9.25 1.42
N VAL A 135 -13.53 9.05 0.86
CA VAL A 135 -12.32 8.76 1.64
C VAL A 135 -11.93 9.91 2.56
N GLU A 136 -11.83 11.13 2.02
CA GLU A 136 -11.48 12.33 2.80
C GLU A 136 -12.52 12.66 3.88
N ALA A 137 -13.82 12.46 3.60
CA ALA A 137 -14.89 12.82 4.51
C ALA A 137 -14.84 12.03 5.84
N ILE A 138 -14.37 10.78 5.81
CA ILE A 138 -14.19 9.96 7.01
C ILE A 138 -12.76 10.02 7.57
N GLY A 139 -11.88 10.83 6.98
CA GLY A 139 -10.47 10.91 7.34
C GLY A 139 -9.69 9.62 7.02
N GLY A 140 -10.13 8.89 6.01
CA GLY A 140 -9.53 7.62 5.60
C GLY A 140 -8.25 7.80 4.79
N ASN A 141 -7.43 6.74 4.76
CA ASN A 141 -6.27 6.64 3.90
C ASN A 141 -6.34 5.33 3.11
N VAL A 142 -6.22 5.42 1.78
CA VAL A 142 -6.23 4.27 0.89
C VAL A 142 -4.86 4.07 0.26
N SER A 143 -4.45 2.82 0.09
CA SER A 143 -3.20 2.50 -0.59
C SER A 143 -3.32 1.21 -1.39
N ALA A 144 -2.51 1.09 -2.45
CA ALA A 144 -2.38 -0.14 -3.20
C ALA A 144 -0.89 -0.46 -3.37
N SER A 145 -0.58 -1.74 -3.49
CA SER A 145 0.77 -2.19 -3.84
C SER A 145 0.71 -3.40 -4.77
N ALA A 146 1.55 -3.39 -5.80
CA ALA A 146 1.82 -4.56 -6.64
C ALA A 146 3.14 -5.20 -6.24
N SER A 147 3.13 -6.52 -6.12
CA SER A 147 4.34 -7.34 -5.99
C SER A 147 4.38 -8.39 -7.10
N ARG A 148 5.43 -9.23 -7.08
CA ARG A 148 5.58 -10.34 -8.02
C ARG A 148 4.47 -11.39 -7.83
N GLU A 149 4.13 -11.73 -6.58
CA GLU A 149 3.20 -12.82 -6.27
C GLU A 149 1.86 -12.36 -5.67
N GLN A 150 1.76 -11.11 -5.22
CA GLN A 150 0.54 -10.58 -4.60
C GLN A 150 0.27 -9.11 -4.93
N MET A 151 -1.01 -8.76 -4.99
CA MET A 151 -1.51 -7.40 -5.03
C MET A 151 -2.24 -7.12 -3.71
N SER A 152 -2.06 -5.94 -3.13
CA SER A 152 -2.78 -5.52 -1.92
C SER A 152 -3.48 -4.20 -2.13
N TYR A 153 -4.71 -4.08 -1.65
CA TYR A 153 -5.46 -2.84 -1.57
C TYR A 153 -5.84 -2.65 -0.11
N THR A 154 -5.47 -1.53 0.50
CA THR A 154 -5.74 -1.28 1.93
C THR A 154 -6.47 0.03 2.14
N TYR A 155 -7.22 0.07 3.22
CA TYR A 155 -7.98 1.21 3.69
C TYR A 155 -7.82 1.31 5.21
N ASP A 156 -7.31 2.44 5.69
CA ASP A 156 -7.19 2.76 7.12
C ASP A 156 -8.14 3.89 7.50
N ALA A 157 -8.89 3.74 8.60
CA ALA A 157 -9.75 4.79 9.16
C ALA A 157 -10.09 4.50 10.63
N LEU A 158 -11.00 5.28 11.22
CA LEU A 158 -11.60 4.95 12.51
C LEU A 158 -12.54 3.76 12.39
N LYS A 159 -12.56 2.89 13.41
CA LYS A 159 -13.37 1.66 13.46
C LYS A 159 -14.86 1.88 13.19
N SER A 160 -15.39 3.03 13.57
CA SER A 160 -16.79 3.40 13.37
C SER A 160 -17.23 3.46 11.91
N TYR A 161 -16.28 3.51 10.97
CA TYR A 161 -16.55 3.56 9.53
C TYR A 161 -16.27 2.24 8.81
N ALA A 162 -16.26 1.12 9.55
CA ALA A 162 -16.00 -0.20 8.98
C ALA A 162 -16.89 -0.54 7.76
N PRO A 163 -18.21 -0.24 7.76
CA PRO A 163 -19.04 -0.47 6.58
C PRO A 163 -18.55 0.29 5.35
N GLU A 164 -18.26 1.59 5.49
CA GLU A 164 -17.81 2.44 4.41
C GLU A 164 -16.44 2.02 3.87
N MET A 165 -15.51 1.64 4.75
CA MET A 165 -14.18 1.14 4.38
C MET A 165 -14.29 -0.11 3.51
N VAL A 166 -15.06 -1.11 3.97
CA VAL A 166 -15.21 -2.39 3.27
C VAL A 166 -15.93 -2.19 1.94
N GLU A 167 -16.99 -1.36 1.90
CA GLU A 167 -17.74 -1.10 0.68
C GLU A 167 -16.88 -0.41 -0.39
N VAL A 168 -16.15 0.65 -0.03
CA VAL A 168 -15.27 1.36 -0.98
C VAL A 168 -14.13 0.46 -1.45
N LEU A 169 -13.53 -0.31 -0.55
CA LEU A 169 -12.45 -1.24 -0.88
C LEU A 169 -12.90 -2.32 -1.86
N VAL A 170 -14.03 -3.00 -1.57
CA VAL A 170 -14.55 -4.06 -2.43
C VAL A 170 -15.00 -3.50 -3.78
N ASP A 171 -15.68 -2.35 -3.81
CA ASP A 171 -16.10 -1.73 -5.08
C ASP A 171 -14.90 -1.33 -5.96
N SER A 172 -13.85 -0.79 -5.36
CA SER A 172 -12.64 -0.36 -6.07
C SER A 172 -11.89 -1.52 -6.72
N VAL A 173 -11.89 -2.69 -6.08
CA VAL A 173 -11.18 -3.88 -6.56
C VAL A 173 -12.04 -4.69 -7.54
N ARG A 174 -13.33 -4.80 -7.27
CA ARG A 174 -14.24 -5.68 -8.01
C ARG A 174 -14.86 -5.02 -9.24
N ASN A 175 -15.18 -3.73 -9.16
CA ASN A 175 -15.92 -3.02 -10.21
C ASN A 175 -15.13 -1.84 -10.79
N PRO A 176 -13.83 -1.97 -11.13
CA PRO A 176 -13.10 -0.85 -11.70
C PRO A 176 -13.70 -0.47 -13.07
N ALA A 177 -13.80 0.83 -13.33
CA ALA A 177 -14.19 1.37 -14.63
C ALA A 177 -12.98 2.07 -15.25
N PHE A 178 -12.31 1.40 -16.18
CA PHE A 178 -11.12 1.95 -16.83
C PHE A 178 -11.50 2.96 -17.91
N LEU A 179 -11.52 4.23 -17.52
CA LEU A 179 -11.80 5.34 -18.44
C LEU A 179 -10.54 5.69 -19.24
N GLU A 180 -10.68 5.86 -20.55
CA GLU A 180 -9.55 6.05 -21.47
C GLU A 180 -8.62 7.21 -21.06
N TRP A 181 -9.18 8.31 -20.58
CA TRP A 181 -8.40 9.45 -20.12
C TRP A 181 -7.67 9.19 -18.80
N GLU A 182 -8.25 8.44 -17.87
CA GLU A 182 -7.61 8.09 -16.59
C GLU A 182 -6.44 7.13 -16.83
N VAL A 183 -6.64 6.13 -17.70
CA VAL A 183 -5.58 5.19 -18.10
C VAL A 183 -4.45 5.93 -18.81
N LYS A 184 -4.75 6.80 -19.77
CA LYS A 184 -3.74 7.62 -20.45
C LYS A 184 -2.95 8.50 -19.49
N GLU A 185 -3.62 9.11 -18.51
CA GLU A 185 -2.96 9.91 -17.47
C GLU A 185 -1.99 9.06 -16.64
N GLN A 186 -2.41 7.88 -16.17
CA GLN A 186 -1.53 7.01 -15.38
C GLN A 186 -0.36 6.46 -16.22
N LEU A 187 -0.58 6.09 -17.49
CA LEU A 187 0.49 5.67 -18.38
C LEU A 187 1.54 6.78 -18.59
N GLN A 188 1.14 8.06 -18.67
CA GLN A 188 2.11 9.17 -18.71
C GLN A 188 2.91 9.29 -17.41
N LYS A 189 2.26 9.12 -16.25
CA LYS A 189 2.95 9.14 -14.95
C LYS A 189 3.96 7.99 -14.81
N ILE A 190 3.55 6.78 -15.17
CA ILE A 190 4.43 5.59 -15.20
C ILE A 190 5.61 5.83 -16.14
N LYS A 191 5.37 6.42 -17.33
CA LYS A 191 6.45 6.75 -18.27
C LYS A 191 7.46 7.72 -17.66
N SER A 192 6.99 8.77 -16.97
CA SER A 192 7.86 9.71 -16.27
C SER A 192 8.66 9.04 -15.16
N GLU A 193 8.00 8.21 -14.34
CA GLU A 193 8.65 7.43 -13.29
C GLU A 193 9.76 6.52 -13.84
N ILE A 194 9.51 5.79 -14.93
CA ILE A 194 10.55 4.95 -15.54
C ILE A 194 11.70 5.77 -16.08
N SER A 195 11.42 6.96 -16.64
CA SER A 195 12.48 7.86 -17.10
C SER A 195 13.34 8.37 -15.94
N GLU A 196 12.72 8.68 -14.79
CA GLU A 196 13.43 9.09 -13.56
C GLU A 196 14.24 7.94 -12.95
N VAL A 197 13.69 6.73 -12.97
CA VAL A 197 14.38 5.55 -12.46
C VAL A 197 15.52 5.11 -13.40
N SER A 198 15.37 5.30 -14.71
CA SER A 198 16.43 5.02 -15.68
C SER A 198 17.61 5.99 -15.59
N SER A 199 17.37 7.25 -15.16
CA SER A 199 18.46 8.19 -14.88
C SER A 199 19.15 7.93 -13.55
N ASN A 200 18.55 7.12 -12.68
CA ASN A 200 19.11 6.72 -11.40
C ASN A 200 18.99 5.20 -11.17
N PRO A 201 19.71 4.38 -11.96
CA PRO A 201 19.47 2.94 -12.04
C PRO A 201 19.82 2.15 -10.77
N GLN A 202 20.38 2.80 -9.74
CA GLN A 202 20.55 2.19 -8.42
C GLN A 202 19.22 1.67 -7.85
N GLY A 203 18.10 2.35 -8.15
CA GLY A 203 16.76 1.93 -7.75
C GLY A 203 16.27 0.64 -8.42
N LEU A 204 16.91 0.22 -9.52
CA LEU A 204 16.56 -0.97 -10.29
C LEU A 204 17.44 -2.19 -9.98
N LEU A 205 18.37 -2.11 -9.03
CA LEU A 205 19.27 -3.24 -8.75
C LEU A 205 18.51 -4.52 -8.41
N LEU A 206 17.41 -4.42 -7.65
CA LEU A 206 16.58 -5.58 -7.36
C LEU A 206 15.88 -6.10 -8.62
N GLU A 207 15.38 -5.24 -9.50
CA GLU A 207 14.79 -5.67 -10.79
C GLU A 207 15.83 -6.33 -11.70
N ALA A 208 17.05 -5.77 -11.75
CA ALA A 208 18.19 -6.34 -12.47
C ALA A 208 18.57 -7.73 -11.91
N LEU A 209 18.60 -7.88 -10.59
CA LEU A 209 18.88 -9.17 -9.95
C LEU A 209 17.83 -10.24 -10.30
N HIS A 210 16.56 -9.86 -10.32
CA HIS A 210 15.49 -10.80 -10.68
C HIS A 210 15.56 -11.19 -12.16
N SER A 211 15.70 -10.20 -13.05
CA SER A 211 15.78 -10.46 -14.50
C SER A 211 17.03 -11.24 -14.90
N ALA A 212 18.16 -11.05 -14.22
CA ALA A 212 19.39 -11.79 -14.47
C ALA A 212 19.43 -13.16 -13.76
N GLY A 213 18.94 -13.24 -12.53
CA GLY A 213 19.07 -14.44 -11.69
C GLY A 213 18.05 -15.53 -11.99
N TYR A 214 16.85 -15.16 -12.47
CA TYR A 214 15.77 -16.09 -12.76
C TYR A 214 15.50 -16.23 -14.26
N SER A 215 14.96 -17.38 -14.63
CA SER A 215 14.26 -17.62 -15.88
C SER A 215 12.80 -18.00 -15.59
N GLY A 216 11.87 -17.50 -16.41
CA GLY A 216 10.44 -17.76 -16.23
C GLY A 216 9.74 -16.65 -15.46
N ALA A 217 8.88 -17.02 -14.52
CA ALA A 217 7.89 -16.09 -13.96
C ALA A 217 8.50 -14.98 -13.07
N LEU A 218 9.46 -15.29 -12.19
CA LEU A 218 10.09 -14.28 -11.32
C LEU A 218 11.07 -13.36 -12.06
N ALA A 219 11.47 -13.75 -13.28
CA ALA A 219 12.33 -12.95 -14.16
C ALA A 219 11.59 -11.77 -14.82
N LYS A 220 10.24 -11.83 -14.83
CA LYS A 220 9.41 -10.77 -15.39
C LYS A 220 9.59 -9.49 -14.55
N PRO A 221 9.74 -8.33 -15.21
CA PRO A 221 9.92 -7.07 -14.50
C PRO A 221 8.63 -6.72 -13.74
N LEU A 222 8.76 -6.21 -12.52
CA LEU A 222 7.62 -5.67 -11.78
C LEU A 222 7.23 -4.30 -12.33
N MET A 223 8.22 -3.49 -12.70
CA MET A 223 7.99 -2.21 -13.36
C MET A 223 7.74 -2.43 -14.86
N ALA A 224 6.65 -1.85 -15.36
CA ALA A 224 6.37 -1.84 -16.80
C ALA A 224 7.57 -1.30 -17.60
N THR A 225 7.89 -1.91 -18.74
CA THR A 225 8.93 -1.38 -19.65
C THR A 225 8.35 -0.30 -20.57
N GLU A 226 9.19 0.55 -21.15
CA GLU A 226 8.72 1.55 -22.13
C GLU A 226 7.98 0.88 -23.31
N SER A 227 8.44 -0.30 -23.73
CA SER A 227 7.77 -1.07 -24.80
C SER A 227 6.39 -1.56 -24.38
N ALA A 228 6.23 -1.95 -23.12
CA ALA A 228 4.99 -2.46 -22.56
C ALA A 228 3.94 -1.36 -22.39
N ILE A 229 4.35 -0.17 -21.93
CA ILE A 229 3.49 1.01 -21.78
C ILE A 229 2.76 1.39 -23.07
N ARG A 230 3.42 1.20 -24.23
CA ARG A 230 2.82 1.48 -25.53
C ARG A 230 1.76 0.47 -25.94
N ARG A 231 1.73 -0.71 -25.31
CA ARG A 231 0.79 -1.81 -25.60
C ARG A 231 -0.33 -1.90 -24.57
N LEU A 232 -0.09 -1.48 -23.34
CA LEU A 232 -1.09 -1.51 -22.28
C LEU A 232 -2.30 -0.64 -22.64
N ASP A 233 -3.47 -1.26 -22.61
CA ASP A 233 -4.76 -0.63 -22.86
C ASP A 233 -5.83 -1.18 -21.91
N ILE A 234 -7.06 -0.66 -22.06
CA ILE A 234 -8.20 -1.03 -21.22
C ILE A 234 -8.51 -2.53 -21.33
N SER A 235 -8.55 -3.06 -22.56
CA SER A 235 -8.83 -4.49 -22.79
C SER A 235 -7.83 -5.40 -22.07
N THR A 236 -6.55 -5.03 -22.08
CA THR A 236 -5.51 -5.78 -21.39
C THR A 236 -5.74 -5.82 -19.88
N LEU A 237 -6.19 -4.71 -19.27
CA LEU A 237 -6.50 -4.64 -17.84
C LEU A 237 -7.74 -5.43 -17.48
N GLU A 238 -8.81 -5.32 -18.28
CA GLU A 238 -10.07 -6.03 -18.07
C GLU A 238 -9.87 -7.55 -18.19
N GLU A 239 -9.14 -8.00 -19.21
CA GLU A 239 -8.78 -9.41 -19.39
C GLU A 239 -7.93 -9.93 -18.23
N PHE A 240 -6.90 -9.17 -17.84
CA PHE A 240 -6.04 -9.57 -16.73
C PHE A 240 -6.79 -9.68 -15.39
N ILE A 241 -7.71 -8.75 -15.10
CA ILE A 241 -8.59 -8.84 -13.93
C ILE A 241 -9.52 -10.04 -14.04
N HIS A 242 -10.18 -10.22 -15.18
CA HIS A 242 -11.12 -11.32 -15.37
C HIS A 242 -10.47 -12.69 -15.13
N GLU A 243 -9.22 -12.88 -15.57
CA GLU A 243 -8.48 -14.13 -15.38
C GLU A 243 -7.95 -14.30 -13.94
N ASN A 244 -7.55 -13.22 -13.27
CA ASN A 244 -6.79 -13.32 -12.03
C ASN A 244 -7.56 -12.97 -10.76
N TYR A 245 -8.55 -12.07 -10.82
CA TYR A 245 -9.27 -11.55 -9.66
C TYR A 245 -10.46 -12.46 -9.35
N THR A 246 -10.16 -13.67 -8.89
CA THR A 246 -11.14 -14.73 -8.62
C THR A 246 -11.28 -15.01 -7.13
N ALA A 247 -12.47 -15.48 -6.72
CA ALA A 247 -12.81 -15.69 -5.31
C ALA A 247 -11.77 -16.53 -4.52
N PRO A 248 -11.28 -17.68 -5.01
CA PRO A 248 -10.30 -18.49 -4.26
C PRO A 248 -8.90 -17.89 -4.12
N ARG A 249 -8.63 -16.75 -4.78
CA ARG A 249 -7.36 -16.01 -4.73
C ARG A 249 -7.45 -14.75 -3.87
N MET A 250 -8.62 -14.47 -3.28
CA MET A 250 -8.88 -13.25 -2.50
C MET A 250 -8.95 -13.53 -1.00
N VAL A 251 -8.29 -12.68 -0.23
CA VAL A 251 -8.36 -12.65 1.23
C VAL A 251 -8.69 -11.23 1.68
N LEU A 252 -9.83 -11.04 2.32
CA LEU A 252 -10.15 -9.81 3.04
C LEU A 252 -9.63 -9.96 4.49
N ALA A 253 -8.69 -9.14 4.90
CA ALA A 253 -8.14 -9.15 6.25
C ALA A 253 -8.39 -7.81 6.94
N ALA A 254 -8.77 -7.83 8.22
CA ALA A 254 -8.94 -6.61 9.01
C ALA A 254 -8.23 -6.69 10.36
N SER A 255 -7.56 -5.61 10.76
CA SER A 255 -7.08 -5.41 12.13
C SER A 255 -7.88 -4.29 12.78
N GLY A 256 -8.37 -4.53 14.00
CA GLY A 256 -9.16 -3.59 14.75
C GLY A 256 -10.68 -3.73 14.62
N LEU A 257 -11.18 -4.71 13.86
CA LEU A 257 -12.62 -4.93 13.67
C LEU A 257 -13.10 -6.22 14.34
N GLU A 258 -14.36 -6.24 14.74
CA GLU A 258 -15.03 -7.47 15.19
C GLU A 258 -15.32 -8.36 13.96
N HIS A 259 -15.21 -9.68 14.13
CA HIS A 259 -15.27 -10.63 13.02
C HIS A 259 -16.66 -10.80 12.44
N ASP A 260 -17.67 -10.94 13.29
CA ASP A 260 -19.05 -11.16 12.86
C ASP A 260 -19.59 -9.89 12.20
N GLU A 261 -19.21 -8.70 12.70
CA GLU A 261 -19.45 -7.42 12.02
C GLU A 261 -18.82 -7.39 10.62
N LEU A 262 -17.53 -7.68 10.50
CA LEU A 262 -16.83 -7.69 9.21
C LEU A 262 -17.47 -8.67 8.21
N VAL A 263 -17.77 -9.90 8.65
CA VAL A 263 -18.40 -10.92 7.80
C VAL A 263 -19.78 -10.45 7.34
N SER A 264 -20.59 -9.86 8.22
CA SER A 264 -21.94 -9.37 7.88
C SER A 264 -21.94 -8.27 6.81
N ILE A 265 -20.89 -7.45 6.77
CA ILE A 265 -20.70 -6.38 5.77
C ILE A 265 -20.13 -6.96 4.47
N ALA A 266 -19.12 -7.83 4.58
CA ALA A 266 -18.34 -8.29 3.43
C ALA A 266 -19.02 -9.42 2.64
N GLU A 267 -19.75 -10.32 3.29
CA GLU A 267 -20.39 -11.47 2.63
C GLU A 267 -21.35 -11.06 1.50
N PRO A 268 -22.27 -10.07 1.68
CA PRO A 268 -23.14 -9.62 0.59
C PRO A 268 -22.39 -9.01 -0.60
N LEU A 269 -21.18 -8.48 -0.38
CA LEU A 269 -20.38 -7.80 -1.41
C LEU A 269 -19.47 -8.74 -2.19
N LEU A 270 -19.19 -9.93 -1.64
CA LEU A 270 -18.16 -10.85 -2.14
C LEU A 270 -18.70 -12.24 -2.50
N SER A 271 -19.83 -12.67 -1.95
CA SER A 271 -20.35 -14.05 -2.08
C SER A 271 -20.75 -14.45 -3.51
N ASP A 272 -21.06 -13.50 -4.38
CA ASP A 272 -21.46 -13.70 -5.77
C ASP A 272 -20.29 -13.67 -6.76
N LEU A 273 -19.05 -13.47 -6.28
CA LEU A 273 -17.86 -13.65 -7.12
C LEU A 273 -17.71 -15.12 -7.54
N PRO A 274 -17.30 -15.39 -8.80
CA PRO A 274 -17.24 -16.74 -9.33
C PRO A 274 -16.15 -17.56 -8.62
N GLY A 275 -16.57 -18.72 -8.10
CA GLY A 275 -15.68 -19.74 -7.55
C GLY A 275 -14.96 -20.51 -8.66
N VAL A 276 -14.01 -19.86 -9.34
CA VAL A 276 -13.23 -20.47 -10.43
C VAL A 276 -12.11 -21.33 -9.84
N LYS A 277 -11.81 -22.48 -10.45
CA LYS A 277 -10.67 -23.30 -10.05
C LYS A 277 -9.37 -22.49 -10.21
N ARG A 278 -8.57 -22.44 -9.16
CA ARG A 278 -7.25 -21.78 -9.17
C ARG A 278 -6.37 -22.36 -10.29
N HIS A 279 -5.80 -21.47 -11.11
CA HIS A 279 -4.79 -21.81 -12.11
C HIS A 279 -3.49 -22.28 -11.45
N GLU A 280 -2.71 -23.08 -12.17
CA GLU A 280 -1.38 -23.47 -11.70
C GLU A 280 -0.47 -22.24 -11.59
N GLU A 281 0.32 -22.19 -10.52
CA GLU A 281 1.25 -21.10 -10.26
C GLU A 281 2.37 -21.09 -11.31
N PRO A 282 2.65 -19.95 -11.97
CA PRO A 282 3.72 -19.84 -12.94
C PRO A 282 5.09 -20.19 -12.34
N LYS A 283 5.81 -21.10 -12.98
CA LYS A 283 7.10 -21.58 -12.48
C LYS A 283 8.25 -20.64 -12.83
N SER A 284 9.25 -20.62 -11.95
CA SER A 284 10.51 -19.92 -12.15
C SER A 284 11.67 -20.85 -11.79
N VAL A 285 12.82 -20.65 -12.44
CA VAL A 285 14.06 -21.39 -12.16
C VAL A 285 15.18 -20.38 -11.96
N TYR A 286 15.92 -20.49 -10.86
CA TYR A 286 17.13 -19.71 -10.68
C TYR A 286 18.25 -20.30 -11.57
N VAL A 287 18.84 -19.45 -12.40
CA VAL A 287 19.91 -19.81 -13.34
C VAL A 287 21.20 -19.06 -13.05
N GLY A 288 21.15 -18.04 -12.19
CA GLY A 288 22.22 -17.08 -12.01
C GLY A 288 22.41 -16.21 -13.25
N GLY A 289 23.29 -15.22 -13.17
CA GLY A 289 23.53 -14.32 -14.29
C GLY A 289 24.34 -13.11 -13.89
N ASP A 290 24.63 -12.27 -14.89
CA ASP A 290 25.33 -11.01 -14.72
C ASP A 290 24.56 -9.93 -15.51
N TYR A 291 24.28 -8.82 -14.85
CA TYR A 291 23.67 -7.65 -15.47
C TYR A 291 24.52 -6.43 -15.13
N ARG A 292 24.90 -5.68 -16.18
CA ARG A 292 25.69 -4.46 -16.05
C ARG A 292 25.03 -3.35 -16.83
N CYS A 293 24.87 -2.21 -16.18
CA CYS A 293 24.36 -1.00 -16.79
C CYS A 293 25.34 0.13 -16.49
N GLN A 294 25.87 0.76 -17.55
CA GLN A 294 26.65 1.98 -17.40
C GLN A 294 25.69 3.14 -17.18
N ALA A 295 25.94 3.92 -16.14
CA ALA A 295 25.18 5.13 -15.82
C ALA A 295 26.13 6.30 -15.58
N ASP A 296 25.63 7.51 -15.80
CA ASP A 296 26.34 8.74 -15.41
C ASP A 296 26.03 9.03 -13.93
N SER A 297 26.73 8.32 -13.05
CA SER A 297 26.56 8.38 -11.60
C SER A 297 27.91 8.55 -10.91
N PRO A 298 28.01 9.37 -9.85
CA PRO A 298 29.24 9.50 -9.06
C PRO A 298 29.60 8.18 -8.34
N ASN A 299 28.61 7.29 -8.15
CA ASN A 299 28.75 6.04 -7.43
C ASN A 299 28.54 4.83 -8.33
N THR A 300 29.28 3.77 -8.02
CA THR A 300 29.07 2.42 -8.56
C THR A 300 28.27 1.61 -7.54
N HIS A 301 27.17 1.03 -8.02
CA HIS A 301 26.32 0.16 -7.22
C HIS A 301 26.49 -1.29 -7.65
N ILE A 302 26.64 -2.18 -6.67
CA ILE A 302 26.87 -3.60 -6.89
C ILE A 302 25.90 -4.37 -6.00
N ALA A 303 25.23 -5.36 -6.55
CA ALA A 303 24.43 -6.30 -5.79
C ALA A 303 24.75 -7.73 -6.21
N LEU A 304 25.05 -8.59 -5.24
CA LEU A 304 25.27 -10.02 -5.45
C LEU A 304 24.21 -10.79 -4.65
N ALA A 305 23.52 -11.73 -5.30
CA ALA A 305 22.49 -12.52 -4.66
C ALA A 305 22.56 -13.99 -5.06
N PHE A 306 22.19 -14.86 -4.13
CA PHE A 306 22.11 -16.31 -4.27
C PHE A 306 20.68 -16.78 -4.01
N GLU A 307 20.31 -17.89 -4.62
CA GLU A 307 19.01 -18.52 -4.39
C GLU A 307 18.87 -19.06 -2.96
N VAL A 308 17.67 -18.88 -2.41
CA VAL A 308 17.18 -19.55 -1.22
C VAL A 308 16.05 -20.50 -1.64
N PRO A 309 16.32 -21.81 -1.80
CA PRO A 309 15.32 -22.74 -2.31
C PRO A 309 14.18 -22.94 -1.29
N GLY A 310 12.96 -23.11 -1.81
CA GLY A 310 11.80 -23.51 -1.02
C GLY A 310 10.96 -22.37 -0.44
N GLY A 311 11.46 -21.13 -0.45
CA GLY A 311 10.67 -19.94 -0.17
C GLY A 311 9.89 -19.98 1.15
N TRP A 312 8.71 -19.35 1.16
CA TRP A 312 7.77 -19.35 2.29
C TRP A 312 7.18 -20.73 2.60
N ARG A 313 7.14 -21.66 1.64
CA ARG A 313 6.69 -23.04 1.90
C ARG A 313 7.67 -23.83 2.77
N GLN A 314 8.94 -23.41 2.82
CA GLN A 314 9.95 -23.95 3.73
C GLN A 314 10.25 -22.95 4.86
N GLU A 315 9.29 -22.79 5.77
CA GLU A 315 9.35 -21.82 6.88
C GLU A 315 10.68 -21.84 7.64
N LYS A 316 11.22 -23.03 7.96
CA LYS A 316 12.52 -23.16 8.64
C LYS A 316 13.65 -22.48 7.88
N THR A 317 13.73 -22.67 6.58
CA THR A 317 14.75 -22.06 5.71
C THR A 317 14.52 -20.56 5.61
N ALA A 318 13.28 -20.12 5.41
CA ALA A 318 12.91 -18.70 5.39
C ALA A 318 13.33 -17.98 6.68
N MET A 319 13.06 -18.58 7.85
CA MET A 319 13.45 -18.02 9.14
C MET A 319 14.97 -17.96 9.33
N ILE A 320 15.70 -19.00 8.92
CA ILE A 320 17.17 -19.00 8.97
C ILE A 320 17.73 -17.83 8.15
N VAL A 321 17.21 -17.60 6.95
CA VAL A 321 17.66 -16.50 6.07
C VAL A 321 17.30 -15.13 6.65
N THR A 322 16.13 -14.97 7.25
CA THR A 322 15.75 -13.72 7.93
C THR A 322 16.68 -13.42 9.12
N VAL A 323 17.03 -14.43 9.93
CA VAL A 323 18.01 -14.27 11.01
C VAL A 323 19.40 -13.95 10.46
N LEU A 324 19.81 -14.60 9.37
CA LEU A 324 21.08 -14.33 8.70
C LEU A 324 21.14 -12.88 8.17
N GLN A 325 20.06 -12.39 7.56
CA GLN A 325 19.93 -11.01 7.09
C GLN A 325 20.10 -10.02 8.24
N MET A 326 19.44 -10.26 9.38
CA MET A 326 19.57 -9.42 10.57
C MET A 326 20.99 -9.44 11.16
N LEU A 327 21.62 -10.62 11.22
CA LEU A 327 22.99 -10.79 11.72
C LEU A 327 24.01 -10.08 10.83
N MET A 328 23.87 -10.21 9.51
CA MET A 328 24.73 -9.54 8.55
C MET A 328 24.50 -8.02 8.59
N GLY A 329 23.24 -7.60 8.57
CA GLY A 329 22.80 -6.22 8.71
C GLY A 329 23.48 -5.28 7.72
N GLY A 330 23.98 -4.16 8.21
CA GLY A 330 24.62 -3.11 7.41
C GLY A 330 23.90 -1.77 7.52
N GLY A 331 24.09 -0.92 6.52
CA GLY A 331 23.49 0.41 6.47
C GLY A 331 24.23 1.37 5.54
N GLY A 332 23.92 2.65 5.66
CA GLY A 332 24.72 3.73 5.09
C GLY A 332 25.75 4.25 6.10
N SER A 333 26.90 4.69 5.62
CA SER A 333 27.97 5.32 6.41
C SER A 333 27.49 6.60 7.10
N PHE A 334 26.51 7.29 6.49
CA PHE A 334 25.81 8.43 7.09
C PHE A 334 24.44 8.00 7.61
N SER A 335 24.39 7.56 8.87
CA SER A 335 23.13 7.32 9.58
C SER A 335 23.13 8.07 10.90
N VAL A 336 22.22 9.03 11.07
CA VAL A 336 22.14 9.91 12.26
C VAL A 336 21.23 9.33 13.38
N GLY A 337 20.78 8.08 13.26
CA GLY A 337 19.99 7.42 14.31
C GLY A 337 20.80 7.00 15.55
N GLY A 338 20.11 6.80 16.67
CA GLY A 338 20.71 6.29 17.92
C GLY A 338 20.96 4.77 17.93
N PRO A 339 21.33 4.21 19.10
CA PRO A 339 21.47 2.77 19.30
C PRO A 339 20.20 1.99 18.93
N GLY A 340 20.36 0.74 18.47
CA GLY A 340 19.24 -0.15 18.10
C GLY A 340 19.01 -0.32 16.59
N LYS A 341 19.56 0.58 15.75
CA LYS A 341 19.41 0.53 14.28
C LYS A 341 20.33 -0.49 13.55
N GLY A 342 21.02 -1.37 14.28
CA GLY A 342 21.91 -2.38 13.68
C GLY A 342 23.38 -1.98 13.49
N MET A 343 23.87 -0.94 14.17
CA MET A 343 25.29 -0.51 14.10
C MET A 343 26.31 -1.57 14.55
N HIS A 344 25.87 -2.56 15.34
CA HIS A 344 26.70 -3.67 15.80
C HIS A 344 26.57 -4.94 14.93
N SER A 345 25.88 -4.84 13.79
CA SER A 345 25.81 -5.95 12.84
C SER A 345 27.16 -6.24 12.18
N ARG A 346 27.31 -7.46 11.67
CA ARG A 346 28.60 -7.95 11.16
C ARG A 346 29.16 -7.09 10.04
N LEU A 347 28.33 -6.69 9.08
CA LEU A 347 28.76 -5.88 7.94
C LEU A 347 29.05 -4.44 8.36
N TYR A 348 28.25 -3.87 9.25
CA TYR A 348 28.49 -2.51 9.74
C TYR A 348 29.87 -2.40 10.42
N LEU A 349 30.16 -3.30 11.36
CA LEU A 349 31.43 -3.28 12.11
C LEU A 349 32.65 -3.61 11.27
N ARG A 350 32.52 -4.50 10.28
CA ARG A 350 33.67 -5.00 9.50
C ARG A 350 33.90 -4.21 8.22
N VAL A 351 32.86 -3.58 7.68
CA VAL A 351 32.93 -2.85 6.41
C VAL A 351 32.85 -1.34 6.68
N LEU A 352 31.69 -0.84 7.11
CA LEU A 352 31.45 0.60 7.23
C LEU A 352 32.37 1.30 8.24
N ASN A 353 32.73 0.63 9.34
CA ASN A 353 33.66 1.21 10.32
C ASN A 353 35.15 1.16 9.90
N LYS A 354 35.49 0.47 8.80
CA LYS A 354 36.88 0.24 8.39
C LYS A 354 37.23 0.80 7.01
N TYR A 355 36.24 0.94 6.14
CA TYR A 355 36.44 1.33 4.75
C TYR A 355 35.60 2.55 4.44
N ASP A 356 36.18 3.73 4.64
CA ASP A 356 35.50 5.02 4.53
C ASP A 356 35.04 5.35 3.08
N GLN A 357 35.59 4.66 2.08
CA GLN A 357 35.24 4.82 0.66
C GLN A 357 33.90 4.15 0.26
N ILE A 358 33.34 3.33 1.16
CA ILE A 358 32.06 2.65 0.95
C ILE A 358 30.97 3.51 1.56
N GLU A 359 30.02 3.97 0.74
CA GLU A 359 28.93 4.83 1.20
C GLU A 359 27.79 4.04 1.83
N SER A 360 27.48 2.87 1.28
CA SER A 360 26.50 1.94 1.85
C SER A 360 26.89 0.49 1.60
N PHE A 361 26.58 -0.36 2.57
CA PHE A 361 26.81 -1.79 2.49
C PHE A 361 25.79 -2.52 3.36
N SER A 362 24.92 -3.32 2.76
CA SER A 362 23.82 -3.98 3.47
C SER A 362 23.51 -5.36 2.91
N ALA A 363 23.11 -6.27 3.79
CA ALA A 363 22.51 -7.54 3.39
C ALA A 363 21.00 -7.39 3.23
N PHE A 364 20.44 -8.07 2.25
CA PHE A 364 19.00 -8.10 1.98
C PHE A 364 18.53 -9.53 1.70
N ASN A 365 17.23 -9.75 1.85
CA ASN A 365 16.56 -10.94 1.38
C ASN A 365 15.23 -10.59 0.70
N SER A 366 14.79 -11.45 -0.21
CA SER A 366 13.47 -11.39 -0.84
C SER A 366 12.97 -12.83 -0.95
N ILE A 367 11.87 -13.15 -0.28
CA ILE A 367 11.36 -14.53 -0.18
C ILE A 367 10.01 -14.60 -0.89
N TYR A 368 9.90 -15.57 -1.80
CA TYR A 368 8.72 -15.90 -2.59
C TYR A 368 8.11 -17.22 -2.11
N ASN A 369 7.00 -17.68 -2.68
CA ASN A 369 6.35 -18.92 -2.24
C ASN A 369 7.30 -20.13 -2.34
N ASP A 370 7.93 -20.32 -3.50
CA ASP A 370 8.71 -21.52 -3.81
C ASP A 370 10.23 -21.26 -3.98
N SER A 371 10.67 -20.00 -3.95
CA SER A 371 12.09 -19.63 -4.03
C SER A 371 12.37 -18.31 -3.29
N GLY A 372 13.59 -17.81 -3.37
CA GLY A 372 14.01 -16.59 -2.70
C GLY A 372 15.40 -16.15 -3.12
N LEU A 373 15.76 -14.91 -2.80
CA LEU A 373 17.09 -14.35 -2.98
C LEU A 373 17.63 -13.86 -1.65
N PHE A 374 18.88 -14.18 -1.38
CA PHE A 374 19.66 -13.59 -0.30
C PHE A 374 20.90 -12.95 -0.90
N GLY A 375 21.20 -11.70 -0.53
CA GLY A 375 22.28 -10.98 -1.16
C GLY A 375 22.87 -9.86 -0.33
N ILE A 376 23.89 -9.24 -0.92
CA ILE A 376 24.57 -8.06 -0.40
C ILE A 376 24.48 -6.97 -1.47
N HIS A 377 24.12 -5.77 -1.04
CA HIS A 377 24.17 -4.55 -1.82
C HIS A 377 25.29 -3.65 -1.28
N ALA A 378 26.05 -3.04 -2.19
CA ALA A 378 27.09 -2.08 -1.87
C ALA A 378 27.02 -0.87 -2.82
N ALA A 379 27.20 0.32 -2.27
CA ALA A 379 27.44 1.54 -3.03
C ALA A 379 28.79 2.13 -2.63
N THR A 380 29.63 2.42 -3.62
CA THR A 380 30.97 2.99 -3.42
C THR A 380 31.25 4.05 -4.47
N VAL A 381 32.11 5.00 -4.14
CA VAL A 381 32.51 6.07 -5.06
C VAL A 381 33.22 5.45 -6.26
N SER A 382 32.86 5.87 -7.47
CA SER A 382 33.51 5.41 -8.69
C SER A 382 34.98 5.86 -8.67
N LEU A 383 35.92 4.92 -8.80
CA LEU A 383 37.34 5.24 -8.98
C LEU A 383 37.51 5.85 -10.37
N SER A 384 37.87 7.13 -10.41
CA SER A 384 38.18 7.89 -11.63
C SER A 384 39.35 7.31 -12.42
#